data_AF-A0A8K0P1B4-F1
#
_entry.id   AF-A0A8K0P1B4-F1
#
_cell.length_a   1.000
_cell.length_b   1.000
_cell.length_c   1.000
_cell.angle_alpha   90.00
_cell.angle_beta   90.00
_cell.angle_gamma   90.00
#
_symmetry.space_group_name_H-M   'P 1'
#
loop_
_entity.id
_entity.type
_entity.pdbx_description
1 polymer ?
#
loop_
_entity_poly.entity_id
_entity_poly.type
_entity_poly.pdbx_seq_one_letter_code
_entity_poly.pdbx_strand_id
1 'polypeptide(L)'
;MAPPPIVTGISPKEGPPGTKVTLRGENLGNGPNDLIGLSICGCDCLLSAEWKSSNKIIARSGPGKGRGDIIITTVSGGKGSSTVQFRGYYETIGPMKESAVWVEEAPLQSLAWGSRRSLSPTTYQHEDPLGLSVEGNEKKFPEDDLHELFPEGAAAAAGSGVSCGDLTSEHFIPAWFLLEHHHATSFEDLKAGLSFLRRRVDAQKEGQLSFLKANVGAVMDQLDTIVALKERFEADMKELGPDSTAKAEQAIRESERQATELFREVLGRREKAEAIRNALGVLQRHRFLFALPSTIERNIRRGEFDLVINDYMRAKSLFGSADVPVFRKVFEEVDRRIGSLRAALLSRLQEAIPAPLEEQKKIIK
;
A
#
# COMPACT_ATOMS: atom_id res chain seq x y z
N MET A 1 13.36 -31.45 -6.71
CA MET A 1 13.80 -30.25 -5.98
C MET A 1 15.04 -29.74 -6.68
N ALA A 2 15.03 -28.49 -7.11
CA ALA A 2 16.24 -27.85 -7.61
C ALA A 2 17.20 -27.59 -6.41
N PRO A 3 18.52 -27.52 -6.64
CA PRO A 3 19.45 -27.10 -5.60
C PRO A 3 19.10 -25.68 -5.09
N PRO A 4 19.39 -25.38 -3.81
CA PRO A 4 19.09 -24.08 -3.23
C PRO A 4 19.90 -22.96 -3.91
N PRO A 5 19.34 -21.74 -4.00
CA PRO A 5 20.05 -20.60 -4.56
C PRO A 5 21.26 -20.22 -3.70
N ILE A 6 22.41 -19.99 -4.33
CA ILE A 6 23.64 -19.56 -3.63
C ILE A 6 24.13 -18.26 -4.24
N VAL A 7 24.25 -17.21 -3.43
CA VAL A 7 24.81 -15.92 -3.85
C VAL A 7 26.31 -15.93 -3.58
N THR A 8 27.10 -15.90 -4.65
CA THR A 8 28.57 -15.91 -4.60
C THR A 8 29.19 -14.52 -4.77
N GLY A 9 28.44 -13.57 -5.34
CA GLY A 9 28.94 -12.23 -5.60
C GLY A 9 27.86 -11.15 -5.60
N ILE A 10 28.25 -9.95 -5.18
CA ILE A 10 27.43 -8.75 -5.22
C ILE A 10 28.26 -7.57 -5.71
N SER A 11 27.67 -6.72 -6.55
CA SER A 11 28.30 -5.50 -7.04
C SER A 11 27.27 -4.37 -7.17
N PRO A 12 27.49 -3.21 -6.50
CA PRO A 12 28.57 -2.91 -5.54
C PRO A 12 28.39 -3.65 -4.20
N LYS A 13 29.49 -3.83 -3.42
CA LYS A 13 29.46 -4.50 -2.10
C LYS A 13 28.91 -3.62 -0.97
N GLU A 14 28.86 -2.32 -1.20
CA GLU A 14 28.35 -1.33 -0.26
C GLU A 14 27.65 -0.18 -1.00
N GLY A 15 26.74 0.51 -0.32
CA GLY A 15 26.09 1.70 -0.88
C GLY A 15 24.92 2.22 -0.04
N PRO A 16 24.43 3.43 -0.35
CA PRO A 16 23.26 4.00 0.30
C PRO A 16 21.96 3.24 -0.01
N PRO A 17 20.87 3.48 0.75
CA PRO A 17 19.57 2.93 0.44
C PRO A 17 19.13 3.22 -1.01
N GLY A 18 18.61 2.22 -1.70
CA GLY A 18 18.22 2.30 -3.11
C GLY A 18 19.35 2.06 -4.12
N THR A 19 20.55 1.71 -3.66
CA THR A 19 21.68 1.34 -4.54
C THR A 19 21.30 0.14 -5.42
N LYS A 20 21.52 0.29 -6.73
CA LYS A 20 21.29 -0.79 -7.69
C LYS A 20 22.39 -1.84 -7.56
N VAL A 21 22.04 -2.98 -6.98
CA VAL A 21 22.94 -4.11 -6.75
C VAL A 21 22.70 -5.22 -7.77
N THR A 22 23.80 -5.77 -8.29
CA THR A 22 23.81 -6.94 -9.15
C THR A 22 24.26 -8.15 -8.34
N LEU A 23 23.33 -9.06 -8.10
CA LEU A 23 23.57 -10.33 -7.43
C LEU A 23 24.00 -11.38 -8.46
N ARG A 24 25.11 -12.04 -8.18
CA ARG A 24 25.65 -13.16 -8.95
C ARG A 24 25.71 -14.40 -8.08
N GLY A 25 25.36 -15.52 -8.67
CA GLY A 25 25.23 -16.76 -7.93
C GLY A 25 24.93 -17.94 -8.83
N GLU A 26 24.50 -19.02 -8.20
CA GLU A 26 24.07 -20.26 -8.84
C GLU A 26 22.64 -20.59 -8.40
N ASN A 27 21.87 -21.16 -9.30
CA ASN A 27 20.50 -21.64 -9.04
C ASN A 27 19.53 -20.55 -8.55
N LEU A 28 19.66 -19.32 -9.05
CA LEU A 28 18.80 -18.17 -8.72
C LEU A 28 17.40 -18.23 -9.37
N GLY A 29 16.86 -19.43 -9.56
CA GLY A 29 15.57 -19.70 -10.19
C GLY A 29 15.63 -19.97 -11.69
N ASN A 30 14.59 -20.61 -12.21
CA ASN A 30 14.46 -21.02 -13.63
C ASN A 30 13.70 -20.00 -14.50
N GLY A 31 13.21 -18.92 -13.90
CA GLY A 31 12.50 -17.85 -14.58
C GLY A 31 12.04 -16.76 -13.60
N PRO A 32 11.46 -15.65 -14.10
CA PRO A 32 11.03 -14.53 -13.25
C PRO A 32 9.94 -14.94 -12.25
N ASN A 33 9.05 -15.86 -12.62
CA ASN A 33 7.98 -16.35 -11.73
C ASN A 33 8.47 -17.33 -10.65
N ASP A 34 9.73 -17.77 -10.72
CA ASP A 34 10.33 -18.68 -9.74
C ASP A 34 10.91 -17.91 -8.54
N LEU A 35 11.12 -16.60 -8.67
CA LEU A 35 11.63 -15.74 -7.60
C LEU A 35 10.48 -15.24 -6.71
N ILE A 36 10.42 -15.74 -5.47
CA ILE A 36 9.34 -15.40 -4.52
C ILE A 36 9.78 -14.55 -3.35
N GLY A 37 11.09 -14.40 -3.13
CA GLY A 37 11.61 -13.55 -2.07
C GLY A 37 13.03 -13.13 -2.34
N LEU A 38 13.34 -11.87 -2.04
CA LEU A 38 14.71 -11.37 -2.03
C LEU A 38 14.86 -10.44 -0.83
N SER A 39 15.74 -10.78 0.10
CA SER A 39 16.08 -9.92 1.23
C SER A 39 17.54 -9.51 1.18
N ILE A 40 17.80 -8.22 1.38
CA ILE A 40 19.14 -7.62 1.42
C ILE A 40 19.24 -6.83 2.72
N CYS A 41 20.20 -7.18 3.57
CA CYS A 41 20.37 -6.56 4.90
C CYS A 41 19.10 -6.57 5.75
N GLY A 42 18.32 -7.66 5.70
CA GLY A 42 17.08 -7.81 6.48
C GLY A 42 15.87 -7.04 5.93
N CYS A 43 16.03 -6.27 4.86
CA CYS A 43 14.92 -5.60 4.17
C CYS A 43 14.41 -6.46 3.02
N ASP A 44 13.09 -6.47 2.78
CA ASP A 44 12.50 -7.10 1.59
C ASP A 44 12.73 -6.21 0.36
N CYS A 45 13.33 -6.77 -0.67
CA CYS A 45 13.69 -6.10 -1.92
C CYS A 45 13.03 -6.76 -3.14
N LEU A 46 12.08 -7.68 -2.95
CA LEU A 46 11.42 -8.43 -4.02
C LEU A 46 10.79 -7.54 -5.09
N LEU A 47 10.11 -6.46 -4.69
CA LEU A 47 9.45 -5.53 -5.61
C LEU A 47 10.42 -4.86 -6.61
N SER A 48 11.68 -4.70 -6.21
CA SER A 48 12.73 -4.11 -7.05
C SER A 48 13.54 -5.16 -7.82
N ALA A 49 13.29 -6.45 -7.57
CA ALA A 49 14.08 -7.54 -8.09
C ALA A 49 13.72 -7.83 -9.54
N GLU A 50 14.69 -7.67 -10.42
CA GLU A 50 14.64 -8.02 -11.82
C GLU A 50 15.49 -9.27 -12.07
N TRP A 51 14.82 -10.40 -12.31
CA TRP A 51 15.48 -11.64 -12.69
C TRP A 51 16.01 -11.53 -14.13
N LYS A 52 17.30 -11.84 -14.34
CA LYS A 52 17.93 -11.83 -15.67
C LYS A 52 18.28 -13.23 -16.16
N SER A 53 18.83 -14.06 -15.28
CA SER A 53 19.17 -15.45 -15.57
C SER A 53 19.31 -16.24 -14.27
N SER A 54 19.46 -17.57 -14.38
CA SER A 54 19.71 -18.47 -13.25
C SER A 54 20.95 -18.09 -12.41
N ASN A 55 21.81 -17.20 -12.92
CA ASN A 55 23.04 -16.79 -12.25
C ASN A 55 23.09 -15.28 -11.97
N LYS A 56 22.03 -14.53 -12.29
CA LYS A 56 22.01 -13.07 -12.19
C LYS A 56 20.64 -12.50 -11.86
N ILE A 57 20.59 -11.72 -10.78
CA ILE A 57 19.43 -10.91 -10.38
C ILE A 57 19.91 -9.48 -10.13
N ILE A 58 19.12 -8.50 -10.53
CA ILE A 58 19.38 -7.09 -10.26
C ILE A 58 18.30 -6.60 -9.29
N ALA A 59 18.67 -5.92 -8.22
CA ALA A 59 17.71 -5.36 -7.27
C ALA A 59 18.20 -4.03 -6.73
N ARG A 60 17.37 -3.34 -5.96
CA ARG A 60 17.76 -2.16 -5.19
C ARG A 60 17.84 -2.50 -3.71
N SER A 61 18.87 -2.04 -3.02
CA SER A 61 19.01 -2.23 -1.57
C SER A 61 17.94 -1.46 -0.79
N GLY A 62 17.47 -2.03 0.31
CA GLY A 62 16.56 -1.36 1.26
C GLY A 62 17.30 -0.44 2.25
N PRO A 63 16.59 0.14 3.25
CA PRO A 63 17.13 1.05 4.26
C PRO A 63 17.98 0.38 5.36
N GLY A 64 18.55 -0.80 5.12
CA GLY A 64 19.37 -1.50 6.13
C GLY A 64 20.68 -0.78 6.43
N LYS A 65 21.04 -0.63 7.72
CA LYS A 65 22.35 -0.13 8.18
C LYS A 65 23.26 -1.30 8.55
N GLY A 66 24.55 -1.20 8.22
CA GLY A 66 25.56 -2.20 8.56
C GLY A 66 25.68 -3.34 7.56
N ARG A 67 26.44 -4.39 7.92
CA ARG A 67 26.60 -5.60 7.11
C ARG A 67 25.42 -6.53 7.30
N GLY A 68 24.85 -7.02 6.21
CA GLY A 68 23.79 -8.00 6.27
C GLY A 68 23.82 -9.00 5.14
N ASP A 69 23.22 -10.15 5.41
CA ASP A 69 23.16 -11.27 4.49
C ASP A 69 22.17 -11.02 3.35
N ILE A 70 22.36 -11.76 2.25
CA ILE A 70 21.53 -11.68 1.05
C ILE A 70 20.80 -13.01 0.91
N ILE A 71 19.50 -13.00 1.14
CA ILE A 71 18.69 -14.22 1.14
C ILE A 71 17.77 -14.18 -0.08
N ILE A 72 17.92 -15.16 -0.96
CA ILE A 72 17.05 -15.35 -2.13
C ILE A 72 16.16 -16.56 -1.86
N THR A 73 14.86 -16.44 -2.09
CA THR A 73 13.91 -17.55 -1.96
C THR A 73 13.28 -17.82 -3.31
N THR A 74 13.39 -19.08 -3.76
CA THR A 74 12.81 -19.55 -5.03
C THR A 74 11.75 -20.62 -4.77
N VAL A 75 10.79 -20.79 -5.69
CA VAL A 75 9.80 -21.87 -5.62
C VAL A 75 10.46 -23.22 -5.81
N SER A 76 11.43 -23.31 -6.73
CA SER A 76 12.08 -24.57 -7.11
C SER A 76 13.17 -25.04 -6.15
N GLY A 77 13.94 -24.11 -5.56
CA GLY A 77 15.11 -24.39 -4.70
C GLY A 77 14.95 -23.97 -3.24
N GLY A 78 13.84 -23.33 -2.86
CA GLY A 78 13.59 -22.88 -1.50
C GLY A 78 14.47 -21.69 -1.08
N LYS A 79 14.79 -21.61 0.22
CA LYS A 79 15.58 -20.52 0.81
C LYS A 79 17.07 -20.72 0.53
N GLY A 80 17.69 -19.71 -0.07
CA GLY A 80 19.09 -19.68 -0.42
C GLY A 80 20.01 -19.16 0.67
N SER A 81 21.31 -19.23 0.40
CA SER A 81 22.38 -18.73 1.26
C SER A 81 23.31 -17.78 0.49
N SER A 82 23.98 -16.90 1.21
CA SER A 82 24.99 -15.99 0.65
C SER A 82 26.34 -16.22 1.28
N THR A 83 27.39 -16.28 0.46
CA THR A 83 28.79 -16.24 0.94
C THR A 83 29.33 -14.81 1.03
N VAL A 84 28.53 -13.84 0.61
CA VAL A 84 28.87 -12.41 0.56
C VAL A 84 27.80 -11.60 1.27
N GLN A 85 28.22 -10.51 1.90
CA GLN A 85 27.34 -9.58 2.61
C GLN A 85 27.30 -8.24 1.86
N PHE A 86 26.17 -7.56 1.95
CA PHE A 86 26.05 -6.17 1.53
C PHE A 86 26.24 -5.25 2.74
N ARG A 87 26.92 -4.11 2.57
CA ARG A 87 27.02 -3.08 3.61
C ARG A 87 26.18 -1.87 3.24
N GLY A 88 25.08 -1.64 3.96
CA GLY A 88 24.30 -0.42 3.85
C GLY A 88 24.86 0.66 4.77
N TYR A 89 25.05 1.87 4.25
CA TYR A 89 25.38 3.05 5.04
C TYR A 89 24.49 4.21 4.63
N TYR A 90 24.15 5.08 5.56
CA TYR A 90 23.47 6.32 5.22
C TYR A 90 24.50 7.33 4.76
N GLU A 91 24.35 7.84 3.54
CA GLU A 91 25.12 8.99 3.08
C GLU A 91 24.36 10.25 3.51
N THR A 92 25.08 11.23 4.08
CA THR A 92 24.54 12.56 4.33
C THR A 92 24.28 13.23 2.98
N ILE A 93 23.04 13.13 2.51
CA ILE A 93 22.58 13.68 1.24
C ILE A 93 22.45 15.19 1.38
N GLY A 94 23.19 15.95 0.58
CA GLY A 94 23.00 17.40 0.46
C GLY A 94 21.66 17.73 -0.20
N PRO A 95 21.13 18.96 -0.05
CA PRO A 95 19.78 19.36 -0.47
C PRO A 95 19.56 19.30 -1.99
N MET A 96 20.65 19.23 -2.76
CA MET A 96 20.63 19.16 -4.22
C MET A 96 20.90 17.74 -4.76
N LYS A 97 21.13 16.74 -3.89
CA LYS A 97 21.45 15.37 -4.29
C LYS A 97 20.21 14.50 -4.17
N GLU A 98 19.82 13.84 -5.26
CA GLU A 98 18.63 12.97 -5.29
C GLU A 98 18.82 11.73 -4.39
N SER A 99 17.77 11.36 -3.64
CA SER A 99 17.73 10.15 -2.81
C SER A 99 16.63 9.20 -3.26
N ALA A 100 16.92 7.91 -3.27
CA ALA A 100 15.97 6.86 -3.64
C ALA A 100 15.08 6.38 -2.47
N VAL A 101 15.34 6.87 -1.25
CA VAL A 101 14.57 6.57 -0.04
C VAL A 101 14.32 7.87 0.70
N TRP A 102 13.14 8.00 1.33
CA TRP A 102 12.88 9.07 2.28
C TRP A 102 13.88 8.93 3.44
N VAL A 103 14.89 9.79 3.42
CA VAL A 103 15.81 9.94 4.54
C VAL A 103 15.07 10.80 5.55
N GLU A 104 14.91 10.32 6.79
CA GLU A 104 14.53 11.21 7.88
C GLU A 104 15.48 12.39 7.82
N GLU A 105 14.93 13.59 7.64
CA GLU A 105 15.72 14.80 7.46
C GLU A 105 16.76 14.84 8.57
N ALA A 106 18.01 14.54 8.22
CA ALA A 106 19.10 14.73 9.15
C ALA A 106 18.97 16.18 9.61
N PRO A 107 18.98 16.46 10.92
CA PRO A 107 18.77 17.81 11.42
C PRO A 107 19.64 18.75 10.59
N LEU A 108 19.05 19.85 10.12
CA LEU A 108 19.56 20.85 9.15
C LEU A 108 20.89 21.54 9.55
N GLN A 109 21.84 20.81 10.13
CA GLN A 109 23.08 21.27 10.72
C GLN A 109 24.24 21.29 9.69
N SER A 110 24.15 20.56 8.58
CA SER A 110 25.29 20.40 7.64
C SER A 110 25.29 21.36 6.43
N LEU A 111 24.36 22.31 6.32
CA LEU A 111 24.33 23.25 5.20
C LEU A 111 24.95 24.60 5.56
N ALA A 112 26.27 24.63 5.62
CA ALA A 112 27.04 25.87 5.65
C ALA A 112 27.24 26.40 4.22
N TRP A 113 26.28 27.18 3.70
CA TRP A 113 26.62 28.36 2.90
C TRP A 113 25.44 29.32 2.74
N GLY A 114 25.63 30.56 3.19
CA GLY A 114 24.93 31.72 2.66
C GLY A 114 23.67 32.14 3.42
N SER A 115 23.87 33.06 4.37
CA SER A 115 22.92 34.10 4.82
C SER A 115 21.56 34.13 4.10
N ARG A 116 20.51 33.59 4.74
CA ARG A 116 19.15 34.19 4.81
C ARG A 116 18.26 33.39 5.77
N ARG A 117 17.95 34.04 6.90
CA ARG A 117 16.70 33.98 7.68
C ARG A 117 15.89 32.67 7.58
N SER A 118 16.16 31.74 8.49
CA SER A 118 15.10 30.91 9.07
C SER A 118 14.68 31.57 10.40
N LEU A 119 13.38 31.78 10.59
CA LEU A 119 12.77 32.36 11.79
C LEU A 119 12.45 31.30 12.87
N SER A 120 13.13 30.16 12.84
CA SER A 120 12.99 29.11 13.85
C SER A 120 14.14 29.18 14.86
N PRO A 121 13.90 29.52 16.15
CA PRO A 121 14.97 29.68 17.15
C PRO A 121 15.61 28.37 17.65
N THR A 122 15.30 27.20 17.09
CA THR A 122 15.55 25.90 17.75
C THR A 122 16.65 25.03 17.16
N THR A 123 17.39 25.47 16.14
CA THR A 123 18.57 24.69 15.70
C THR A 123 19.80 25.22 16.40
N TYR A 124 20.09 24.68 17.60
CA TYR A 124 21.44 24.70 18.17
C TYR A 124 22.37 24.05 17.13
N GLN A 125 23.05 24.85 16.31
CA GLN A 125 24.25 24.39 15.64
C GLN A 125 25.28 24.23 16.75
N HIS A 126 25.56 22.98 17.15
CA HIS A 126 26.60 22.73 18.12
C HIS A 126 27.93 22.92 17.39
N GLU A 127 28.41 24.17 17.31
CA GLU A 127 29.77 24.45 16.88
C GLU A 127 30.72 23.59 17.72
N ASP A 128 31.67 22.91 17.06
CA ASP A 128 32.68 22.09 17.72
C ASP A 128 33.16 22.78 19.00
N PRO A 129 33.03 22.15 20.18
CA PRO A 129 33.38 22.77 21.45
C PRO A 129 34.82 23.28 21.47
N LEU A 130 35.71 22.68 20.68
CA LEU A 130 37.11 23.08 20.58
C LEU A 130 37.35 24.22 19.56
N GLY A 131 36.38 24.53 18.70
CA GLY A 131 36.51 25.59 17.70
C GLY A 131 37.62 25.33 16.67
N LEU A 132 38.00 24.08 16.47
CA LEU A 132 39.03 23.68 15.53
C LEU A 132 38.37 23.28 14.21
N SER A 133 38.93 23.72 13.07
CA SER A 133 38.44 23.26 11.78
C SER A 133 38.89 21.83 11.53
N VAL A 134 37.93 20.95 11.26
CA VAL A 134 38.15 19.55 10.88
C VAL A 134 38.05 19.38 9.34
N GLU A 135 38.00 20.50 8.58
CA GLU A 135 37.90 20.48 7.12
C GLU A 135 39.11 19.76 6.50
N GLY A 136 38.85 18.62 5.85
CA GLY A 136 39.85 17.78 5.19
C GLY A 136 40.03 16.39 5.82
N ASN A 137 39.39 16.11 6.96
CA ASN A 137 39.51 14.82 7.63
C ASN A 137 38.34 13.88 7.28
N GLU A 138 38.39 13.27 6.08
CA GLU A 138 37.33 12.38 5.59
C GLU A 138 37.36 10.96 6.18
N LYS A 139 38.43 10.59 6.89
CA LYS A 139 38.64 9.23 7.40
C LYS A 139 38.06 9.07 8.80
N LYS A 140 36.80 8.67 8.91
CA LYS A 140 36.22 8.31 10.22
C LYS A 140 37.02 7.18 10.88
N PHE A 141 37.33 7.33 12.17
CA PHE A 141 37.91 6.25 12.96
C PHE A 141 36.91 5.06 12.98
N PRO A 142 37.35 3.81 12.78
CA PRO A 142 36.43 2.67 12.71
C PRO A 142 35.60 2.55 13.99
N GLU A 143 34.27 2.52 13.86
CA GLU A 143 33.37 2.34 15.01
C GLU A 143 33.67 1.03 15.77
N ASP A 144 34.07 -0.03 15.05
CA ASP A 144 34.46 -1.33 15.62
C ASP A 144 35.63 -1.21 16.62
N ASP A 145 36.65 -0.40 16.30
CA ASP A 145 37.81 -0.18 17.17
C ASP A 145 37.43 0.66 18.41
N LEU A 146 36.46 1.59 18.28
CA LEU A 146 35.94 2.36 19.41
C LEU A 146 35.10 1.48 20.35
N HIS A 147 34.31 0.56 19.78
CA HIS A 147 33.54 -0.40 20.56
C HIS A 147 34.43 -1.37 21.35
N GLU A 148 35.59 -1.75 20.82
CA GLU A 148 36.59 -2.56 21.55
C GLU A 148 37.31 -1.78 22.65
N LEU A 149 37.62 -0.49 22.43
CA LEU A 149 38.32 0.36 23.39
C LEU A 149 37.41 0.86 24.53
N PHE A 150 36.11 1.03 24.26
CA PHE A 150 35.12 1.51 25.24
C PHE A 150 33.90 0.59 25.30
N PRO A 151 34.04 -0.63 25.86
CA PRO A 151 32.97 -1.62 25.91
C PRO A 151 31.77 -1.17 26.76
N GLU A 152 31.98 -0.36 27.81
CA GLU A 152 30.90 0.18 28.65
C GLU A 152 30.06 1.25 27.92
N GLY A 153 30.70 2.10 27.09
CA GLY A 153 30.01 3.08 26.25
C GLY A 153 29.24 2.41 25.11
N ALA A 154 29.87 1.44 24.46
CA ALA A 154 29.25 0.63 23.41
C ALA A 154 27.96 -0.07 23.87
N ALA A 155 27.96 -0.63 25.09
CA ALA A 155 26.80 -1.30 25.67
C ALA A 155 25.65 -0.32 25.97
N ALA A 156 25.95 0.90 26.41
CA ALA A 156 24.95 1.94 26.67
C ALA A 156 24.36 2.52 25.37
N ALA A 157 25.17 2.68 24.32
CA ALA A 157 24.75 3.15 23.00
C ALA A 157 23.95 2.10 22.20
N ALA A 158 24.23 0.81 22.40
CA ALA A 158 23.56 -0.29 21.70
C ALA A 158 22.05 -0.38 21.99
N GLY A 159 21.58 0.20 23.11
CA GLY A 159 20.16 0.23 23.47
C GLY A 159 19.39 1.47 22.98
N SER A 160 20.06 2.59 22.68
CA SER A 160 19.42 3.88 22.39
C SER A 160 19.66 4.38 20.95
N GLY A 161 20.59 3.79 20.21
CA GLY A 161 20.94 4.22 18.86
C GLY A 161 21.69 5.56 18.79
N VAL A 162 22.07 6.12 19.94
CA VAL A 162 22.80 7.38 20.08
C VAL A 162 24.29 7.09 20.27
N SER A 163 25.16 7.73 19.48
CA SER A 163 26.62 7.61 19.64
C SER A 163 27.07 8.17 20.98
N CYS A 164 28.02 7.52 21.65
CA CYS A 164 28.68 8.04 22.86
C CYS A 164 29.53 9.30 22.59
N GLY A 165 29.75 9.64 21.32
CA GLY A 165 30.35 10.91 20.88
C GLY A 165 29.37 12.07 20.80
N ASP A 166 28.05 11.85 20.90
CA ASP A 166 27.08 12.93 20.81
C ASP A 166 27.06 13.77 22.11
N LEU A 167 27.25 15.07 21.97
CA LEU A 167 27.26 16.05 23.06
C LEU A 167 25.92 16.15 23.80
N THR A 168 24.85 15.63 23.19
CA THR A 168 23.50 15.59 23.79
C THR A 168 23.20 14.28 24.52
N SER A 169 24.11 13.30 24.46
CA SER A 169 23.95 12.00 25.11
C SER A 169 24.20 12.09 26.61
N GLU A 170 23.34 11.46 27.41
CA GLU A 170 23.54 11.29 28.86
C GLU A 170 24.78 10.43 29.18
N HIS A 171 25.23 9.62 28.22
CA HIS A 171 26.39 8.74 28.32
C HIS A 171 27.58 9.26 27.49
N PHE A 172 27.75 10.58 27.43
CA PHE A 172 28.85 11.22 26.70
C PHE A 172 30.23 10.79 27.23
N ILE A 173 31.08 10.30 26.32
CA ILE A 173 32.47 9.94 26.64
C ILE A 173 33.41 10.90 25.89
N PRO A 174 34.16 11.77 26.61
CA PRO A 174 35.03 12.76 25.98
C PRO A 174 36.14 12.15 25.11
N ALA A 175 36.68 11.00 25.53
CA ALA A 175 37.72 10.30 24.78
C ALA A 175 37.19 9.73 23.45
N TRP A 176 35.95 9.23 23.46
CA TRP A 176 35.25 8.77 22.26
C TRP A 176 35.03 9.92 21.28
N PHE A 177 34.53 11.06 21.76
CA PHE A 177 34.33 12.27 20.95
C PHE A 177 35.62 12.74 20.26
N LEU A 178 36.74 12.77 20.99
CA LEU A 178 38.03 13.17 20.42
C LEU A 178 38.54 12.20 19.35
N LEU A 179 38.31 10.89 19.52
CA LEU A 179 38.69 9.90 18.52
C LEU A 179 37.74 9.88 17.32
N GLU A 180 36.46 10.14 17.53
CA GLU A 180 35.46 10.17 16.44
C GLU A 180 35.62 11.42 15.55
N HIS A 181 35.83 12.60 16.16
CA HIS A 181 35.85 13.87 15.45
C HIS A 181 37.25 14.47 15.25
N HIS A 182 38.19 14.20 16.16
CA HIS A 182 39.48 14.90 16.22
C HIS A 182 40.70 13.98 16.09
N HIS A 183 40.56 12.75 15.59
CA HIS A 183 41.66 11.75 15.53
C HIS A 183 42.90 12.21 14.75
N ALA A 184 42.76 13.14 13.81
CA ALA A 184 43.87 13.66 13.00
C ALA A 184 44.39 15.03 13.48
N THR A 185 43.84 15.58 14.56
CA THR A 185 44.27 16.88 15.07
C THR A 185 45.56 16.76 15.88
N SER A 186 46.43 17.76 15.77
CA SER A 186 47.70 17.76 16.50
C SER A 186 47.49 18.09 17.98
N PHE A 187 48.43 17.66 18.83
CA PHE A 187 48.37 17.97 20.26
C PHE A 187 48.40 19.48 20.57
N GLU A 188 49.13 20.27 19.78
CA GLU A 188 49.16 21.73 19.94
C GLU A 188 47.82 22.36 19.56
N ASP A 189 47.15 21.85 18.52
CA ASP A 189 45.81 22.33 18.14
C ASP A 189 44.78 21.97 19.21
N LEU A 190 44.84 20.75 19.77
CA LEU A 190 43.97 20.36 20.89
C LEU A 190 44.16 21.24 22.14
N LYS A 191 45.41 21.68 22.41
CA LYS A 191 45.72 22.60 23.51
C LYS A 191 45.18 24.01 23.25
N ALA A 192 45.23 24.48 22.00
CA ALA A 192 44.57 25.71 21.59
C ALA A 192 43.04 25.61 21.73
N GLY A 193 42.46 24.48 21.30
CA GLY A 193 41.03 24.19 21.46
C GLY A 193 40.58 24.14 22.92
N LEU A 194 41.40 23.59 23.83
CA LEU A 194 41.12 23.61 25.26
C LEU A 194 41.09 25.04 25.83
N SER A 195 41.99 25.91 25.36
CA SER A 195 42.03 27.32 25.77
C SER A 195 40.80 28.09 25.27
N PHE A 196 40.36 27.79 24.04
CA PHE A 196 39.13 28.33 23.47
C PHE A 196 37.89 27.86 24.24
N LEU A 197 37.77 26.56 24.52
CA LEU A 197 36.67 25.99 25.28
C LEU A 197 36.56 26.61 26.68
N ARG A 198 37.68 26.77 27.40
CA ARG A 198 37.70 27.44 28.71
C ARG A 198 37.13 28.85 28.62
N ARG A 199 37.59 29.64 27.64
CA ARG A 199 37.09 31.00 27.41
C ARG A 199 35.61 31.02 27.07
N ARG A 200 35.13 30.07 26.27
CA ARG A 200 33.71 29.94 25.87
C ARG A 200 32.83 29.56 27.06
N VAL A 201 33.27 28.64 27.92
CA VAL A 201 32.56 28.24 29.15
C VAL A 201 32.43 29.41 30.12
N ASP A 202 33.51 30.18 30.31
CA ASP A 202 33.49 31.35 31.20
C ASP A 202 32.59 32.47 30.63
N ALA A 203 32.66 32.72 29.33
CA ALA A 203 31.78 33.67 28.65
C ALA A 203 30.29 33.24 28.69
N GLN A 204 30.00 31.94 28.61
CA GLN A 204 28.63 31.44 28.67
C GLN A 204 28.01 31.62 30.06
N LYS A 205 28.77 31.44 31.15
CA LYS A 205 28.26 31.67 32.52
C LYS A 205 27.85 33.12 32.73
N GLU A 206 28.62 34.06 32.20
CA GLU A 206 28.32 35.49 32.25
C GLU A 206 27.17 35.87 31.29
N GLY A 207 27.14 35.23 30.11
CA GLY A 207 26.10 35.34 29.10
C GLY A 207 24.73 34.82 29.54
N GLN A 208 24.66 33.69 30.25
CA GLN A 208 23.40 33.12 30.75
C GLN A 208 22.75 34.03 31.81
N LEU A 209 23.55 34.61 32.71
CA LEU A 209 23.04 35.52 33.73
C LEU A 209 22.55 36.84 33.12
N SER A 210 23.23 37.35 32.09
CA SER A 210 22.81 38.57 31.38
C SER A 210 21.62 38.32 30.45
N PHE A 211 21.59 37.18 29.75
CA PHE A 211 20.46 36.74 28.92
C PHE A 211 19.21 36.53 29.76
N LEU A 212 19.31 35.84 30.90
CA LEU A 212 18.15 35.62 31.76
C LEU A 212 17.62 36.97 32.27
N LYS A 213 18.49 37.88 32.71
CA LYS A 213 18.09 39.22 33.16
C LYS A 213 17.42 40.06 32.07
N ALA A 214 17.89 39.98 30.83
CA ALA A 214 17.31 40.72 29.72
C ALA A 214 15.96 40.12 29.27
N ASN A 215 15.76 38.81 29.43
CA ASN A 215 14.59 38.08 28.94
C ASN A 215 13.64 37.58 30.04
N VAL A 216 13.80 38.03 31.30
CA VAL A 216 12.93 37.61 32.41
C VAL A 216 11.45 37.80 32.07
N GLY A 217 11.10 38.93 31.43
CA GLY A 217 9.73 39.21 31.02
C GLY A 217 9.18 38.14 30.07
N ALA A 218 9.91 37.82 29.00
CA ALA A 218 9.51 36.80 28.04
C ALA A 218 9.42 35.40 28.66
N VAL A 219 10.31 35.07 29.60
CA VAL A 219 10.26 33.79 30.33
C VAL A 219 9.04 33.71 31.25
N MET A 220 8.67 34.81 31.90
CA MET A 220 7.45 34.88 32.70
C MET A 220 6.20 34.78 31.82
N ASP A 221 6.17 35.47 30.67
CA ASP A 221 5.08 35.35 29.70
C ASP A 221 4.94 33.91 29.18
N GLN A 222 6.06 33.24 28.88
CA GLN A 222 6.08 31.83 28.49
C GLN A 222 5.57 30.92 29.60
N LEU A 223 5.99 31.15 30.85
CA LEU A 223 5.49 30.41 31.99
C LEU A 223 3.98 30.59 32.16
N ASP A 224 3.48 31.82 32.06
CA ASP A 224 2.05 32.13 32.12
C ASP A 224 1.30 31.42 30.99
N THR A 225 1.85 31.39 29.76
CA THR A 225 1.22 30.66 28.65
C THR A 225 1.18 29.15 28.89
N ILE A 226 2.22 28.57 29.48
CA ILE A 226 2.27 27.14 29.83
C ILE A 226 1.25 26.83 30.93
N VAL A 227 1.15 27.68 31.94
CA VAL A 227 0.16 27.54 33.01
C VAL A 227 -1.25 27.63 32.45
N ALA A 228 -1.54 28.62 31.61
CA ALA A 228 -2.84 28.76 30.95
C ALA A 228 -3.17 27.56 30.04
N LEU A 229 -2.17 27.01 29.34
CA LEU A 229 -2.33 25.82 28.52
C LEU A 229 -2.61 24.57 29.37
N LYS A 230 -1.92 24.43 30.51
CA LYS A 230 -2.17 23.36 31.46
C LYS A 230 -3.58 23.43 32.05
N GLU A 231 -4.04 24.61 32.46
CA GLU A 231 -5.40 24.81 32.98
C GLU A 231 -6.46 24.44 31.93
N ARG A 232 -6.26 24.85 30.66
CA ARG A 232 -7.15 24.44 29.56
C ARG A 232 -7.12 22.93 29.34
N PHE A 233 -5.94 22.32 29.36
CA PHE A 233 -5.81 20.89 29.19
C PHE A 233 -6.51 20.11 30.31
N GLU A 234 -6.36 20.54 31.57
CA GLU A 234 -7.06 19.94 32.71
C GLU A 234 -8.59 20.10 32.62
N ALA A 235 -9.07 21.24 32.12
CA ALA A 235 -10.49 21.46 31.85
C ALA A 235 -11.01 20.53 30.74
N ASP A 236 -10.28 20.43 29.63
CA ASP A 236 -10.62 19.55 28.50
C ASP A 236 -10.61 18.07 28.93
N MET A 237 -9.64 17.65 29.74
CA MET A 237 -9.60 16.30 30.33
C MET A 237 -10.79 16.02 31.24
N LYS A 238 -11.31 17.03 31.95
CA LYS A 238 -12.49 16.88 32.81
C LYS A 238 -13.78 16.76 32.00
N GLU A 239 -13.92 17.47 30.89
CA GLU A 239 -15.14 17.47 30.06
C GLU A 239 -15.20 16.33 29.03
N LEU A 240 -14.06 15.98 28.43
CA LEU A 240 -13.98 14.96 27.39
C LEU A 240 -13.39 13.63 27.88
N GLY A 241 -12.80 13.58 29.07
CA GLY A 241 -12.11 12.39 29.57
C GLY A 241 -10.75 12.18 28.90
N PRO A 242 -10.12 11.00 29.07
CA PRO A 242 -8.79 10.72 28.52
C PRO A 242 -8.79 10.66 26.98
N ASP A 243 -9.91 10.32 26.35
CA ASP A 243 -10.03 10.18 24.90
C ASP A 243 -10.91 11.31 24.32
N SER A 244 -10.30 12.47 24.07
CA SER A 244 -10.99 13.61 23.44
C SER A 244 -11.53 13.30 22.04
N THR A 245 -10.92 12.33 21.36
CA THR A 245 -11.30 11.91 20.00
C THR A 245 -12.45 10.90 19.97
N ALA A 246 -12.80 10.27 21.10
CA ALA A 246 -13.80 9.20 21.12
C ALA A 246 -15.20 9.67 20.70
N LYS A 247 -15.60 10.89 21.09
CA LYS A 247 -16.88 11.48 20.68
C LYS A 247 -16.95 11.71 19.17
N ALA A 248 -15.86 12.21 18.58
CA ALA A 248 -15.76 12.42 17.14
C ALA A 248 -15.74 11.09 16.38
N GLU A 249 -15.00 10.11 16.88
CA GLU A 249 -14.96 8.76 16.30
C GLU A 249 -16.34 8.09 16.33
N GLN A 250 -17.08 8.21 17.44
CA GLN A 250 -18.44 7.70 17.55
C GLN A 250 -19.39 8.38 16.57
N ALA A 251 -19.30 9.69 16.40
CA ALA A 251 -20.11 10.44 15.43
C ALA A 251 -19.81 10.01 13.98
N ILE A 252 -18.54 9.77 13.65
CA ILE A 252 -18.13 9.26 12.33
C ILE A 252 -18.70 7.86 12.08
N ARG A 253 -18.58 6.95 13.06
CA ARG A 253 -19.13 5.58 12.94
C ARG A 253 -20.64 5.57 12.78
N GLU A 254 -21.36 6.43 13.49
CA GLU A 254 -22.81 6.53 13.34
C GLU A 254 -23.20 7.10 11.97
N SER A 255 -22.47 8.10 11.46
CA SER A 255 -22.67 8.62 10.11
C SER A 255 -22.42 7.55 9.04
N GLU A 256 -21.36 6.75 9.19
CA GLU A 256 -21.04 5.64 8.30
C GLU A 256 -22.16 4.57 8.30
N ARG A 257 -22.68 4.23 9.49
CA ARG A 257 -23.79 3.28 9.64
C ARG A 257 -25.04 3.76 8.91
N GLN A 258 -25.42 5.03 9.13
CA GLN A 258 -26.59 5.63 8.48
C GLN A 258 -26.42 5.74 6.97
N ALA A 259 -25.24 6.12 6.49
CA ALA A 259 -24.94 6.17 5.06
C ALA A 259 -25.07 4.78 4.43
N THR A 260 -24.49 3.76 5.05
CA THR A 260 -24.56 2.38 4.55
C THR A 260 -25.99 1.84 4.50
N GLU A 261 -26.80 2.16 5.50
CA GLU A 261 -28.22 1.80 5.55
C GLU A 261 -29.01 2.46 4.41
N LEU A 262 -28.83 3.75 4.19
CA LEU A 262 -29.46 4.49 3.08
C LEU A 262 -29.02 3.95 1.71
N PHE A 263 -27.73 3.69 1.52
CA PHE A 263 -27.21 3.18 0.25
C PHE A 263 -27.72 1.76 -0.05
N ARG A 264 -27.92 0.91 0.96
CA ARG A 264 -28.48 -0.44 0.75
C ARG A 264 -29.86 -0.38 0.14
N GLU A 265 -30.73 0.52 0.62
CA GLU A 265 -32.06 0.68 0.03
C GLU A 265 -32.00 1.19 -1.41
N VAL A 266 -31.16 2.17 -1.68
CA VAL A 266 -31.02 2.77 -3.02
C VAL A 266 -30.49 1.74 -4.02
N LEU A 267 -29.46 0.97 -3.63
CA LEU A 267 -28.90 -0.10 -4.44
C LEU A 267 -29.93 -1.20 -4.71
N GLY A 268 -30.68 -1.63 -3.68
CA GLY A 268 -31.74 -2.61 -3.85
C GLY A 268 -32.87 -2.14 -4.79
N ARG A 269 -33.24 -0.85 -4.75
CA ARG A 269 -34.20 -0.27 -5.70
C ARG A 269 -33.62 -0.23 -7.11
N ARG A 270 -32.33 0.08 -7.27
CA ARG A 270 -31.64 0.08 -8.56
C ARG A 270 -31.57 -1.31 -9.18
N GLU A 271 -31.19 -2.32 -8.40
CA GLU A 271 -31.17 -3.72 -8.84
C GLU A 271 -32.55 -4.21 -9.28
N LYS A 272 -33.61 -3.89 -8.51
CA LYS A 272 -34.99 -4.20 -8.92
C LYS A 272 -35.36 -3.53 -10.25
N ALA A 273 -35.00 -2.25 -10.43
CA ALA A 273 -35.26 -1.54 -11.68
C ALA A 273 -34.48 -2.14 -12.86
N GLU A 274 -33.22 -2.53 -12.66
CA GLU A 274 -32.40 -3.22 -13.67
C GLU A 274 -32.97 -4.61 -13.99
N ALA A 275 -33.41 -5.37 -13.00
CA ALA A 275 -34.08 -6.66 -13.20
C ALA A 275 -35.36 -6.51 -14.03
N ILE A 276 -36.18 -5.50 -13.74
CA ILE A 276 -37.39 -5.19 -14.52
C ILE A 276 -37.02 -4.78 -15.96
N ARG A 277 -35.99 -3.95 -16.14
CA ARG A 277 -35.52 -3.57 -17.49
C ARG A 277 -34.99 -4.78 -18.27
N ASN A 278 -34.24 -5.66 -17.62
CA ASN A 278 -33.72 -6.88 -18.24
C ASN A 278 -34.87 -7.81 -18.64
N ALA A 279 -35.83 -8.03 -17.74
CA ALA A 279 -37.04 -8.81 -18.03
C ALA A 279 -37.85 -8.20 -19.19
N LEU A 280 -38.05 -6.88 -19.18
CA LEU A 280 -38.72 -6.17 -20.26
C LEU A 280 -37.95 -6.29 -21.59
N GLY A 281 -36.62 -6.20 -21.56
CA GLY A 281 -35.76 -6.38 -22.73
C GLY A 281 -35.91 -7.78 -23.33
N VAL A 282 -35.94 -8.83 -22.49
CA VAL A 282 -36.18 -10.21 -22.93
C VAL A 282 -37.59 -10.37 -23.52
N LEU A 283 -38.62 -9.81 -22.86
CA LEU A 283 -40.00 -9.84 -23.34
C LEU A 283 -40.17 -9.10 -24.68
N GLN A 284 -39.49 -7.97 -24.87
CA GLN A 284 -39.54 -7.22 -26.13
C GLN A 284 -38.80 -7.95 -27.25
N ARG A 285 -37.60 -8.51 -26.99
CA ARG A 285 -36.83 -9.28 -27.98
C ARG A 285 -37.56 -10.54 -28.44
N HIS A 286 -38.21 -11.24 -27.51
CA HIS A 286 -38.94 -12.49 -27.80
C HIS A 286 -40.46 -12.33 -27.71
N ARG A 287 -40.97 -11.13 -28.04
CA ARG A 287 -42.40 -10.81 -27.98
C ARG A 287 -43.28 -11.84 -28.70
N PHE A 288 -42.80 -12.34 -29.85
CA PHE A 288 -43.50 -13.35 -30.64
C PHE A 288 -43.73 -14.65 -29.86
N LEU A 289 -42.72 -15.16 -29.15
CA LEU A 289 -42.82 -16.39 -28.36
C LEU A 289 -43.83 -16.23 -27.20
N PHE A 290 -43.71 -15.15 -26.44
CA PHE A 290 -44.58 -14.91 -25.28
C PHE A 290 -46.02 -14.56 -25.68
N ALA A 291 -46.24 -13.98 -26.86
CA ALA A 291 -47.59 -13.71 -27.38
C ALA A 291 -48.20 -14.90 -28.14
N LEU A 292 -47.42 -15.93 -28.46
CA LEU A 292 -47.83 -17.08 -29.27
C LEU A 292 -49.06 -17.81 -28.70
N PRO A 293 -49.12 -18.17 -27.40
CA PRO A 293 -50.27 -18.88 -26.84
C PRO A 293 -51.58 -18.09 -26.99
N SER A 294 -51.52 -16.78 -26.74
CA SER A 294 -52.68 -15.89 -26.84
C SER A 294 -53.10 -15.65 -28.30
N THR A 295 -52.14 -15.60 -29.21
CA THR A 295 -52.39 -15.42 -30.65
C THR A 295 -53.02 -16.68 -31.24
N ILE A 296 -52.49 -17.85 -30.90
CA ILE A 296 -53.08 -19.16 -31.25
C ILE A 296 -54.52 -19.25 -30.75
N GLU A 297 -54.76 -18.90 -29.48
CA GLU A 297 -56.12 -18.95 -28.92
C GLU A 297 -57.09 -18.00 -29.65
N ARG A 298 -56.64 -16.80 -30.01
CA ARG A 298 -57.44 -15.86 -30.80
C ARG A 298 -57.71 -16.38 -32.22
N ASN A 299 -56.73 -17.00 -32.87
CA ASN A 299 -56.86 -17.54 -34.22
C ASN A 299 -57.76 -18.80 -34.26
N ILE A 300 -57.71 -19.62 -33.20
CA ILE A 300 -58.64 -20.75 -33.00
C ILE A 300 -60.08 -20.26 -32.92
N ARG A 301 -60.36 -19.21 -32.14
CA ARG A 301 -61.72 -18.64 -32.03
C ARG A 301 -62.22 -18.07 -33.37
N ARG A 302 -61.33 -17.59 -34.23
CA ARG A 302 -61.65 -17.08 -35.57
C ARG A 302 -61.82 -18.16 -36.64
N GLY A 303 -61.45 -19.41 -36.36
CA GLY A 303 -61.51 -20.52 -37.32
C GLY A 303 -60.41 -20.49 -38.39
N GLU A 304 -59.36 -19.69 -38.19
CA GLU A 304 -58.22 -19.56 -39.11
C GLU A 304 -57.11 -20.56 -38.74
N PHE A 305 -57.34 -21.85 -39.03
CA PHE A 305 -56.45 -22.94 -38.61
C PHE A 305 -55.10 -22.96 -39.35
N ASP A 306 -55.07 -22.53 -40.62
CA ASP A 306 -53.84 -22.45 -41.42
C ASP A 306 -52.78 -21.53 -40.79
N LEU A 307 -53.23 -20.40 -40.21
CA LEU A 307 -52.38 -19.44 -39.51
C LEU A 307 -51.82 -20.02 -38.21
N VAL A 308 -52.61 -20.82 -37.48
CA VAL A 308 -52.16 -21.51 -36.26
C VAL A 308 -51.03 -22.50 -36.57
N ILE A 309 -51.18 -23.28 -37.65
CA ILE A 309 -50.18 -24.26 -38.07
C ILE A 309 -48.88 -23.55 -38.50
N ASN A 310 -48.98 -22.46 -39.25
CA ASN A 310 -47.83 -21.67 -39.69
C ASN A 310 -47.11 -20.99 -38.50
N ASP A 311 -47.85 -20.38 -37.57
CA ASP A 311 -47.29 -19.77 -36.36
C ASP A 311 -46.60 -20.80 -35.48
N TYR A 312 -47.17 -22.01 -35.36
CA TYR A 312 -46.55 -23.11 -34.61
C TYR A 312 -45.28 -23.64 -35.29
N MET A 313 -45.29 -23.84 -36.61
CA MET A 313 -44.09 -24.25 -37.36
C MET A 313 -42.98 -23.21 -37.27
N ARG A 314 -43.32 -21.92 -37.39
CA ARG A 314 -42.38 -20.80 -37.22
C ARG A 314 -41.78 -20.79 -35.81
N ALA A 315 -42.59 -20.98 -34.77
CA ALA A 315 -42.10 -21.05 -33.40
C ALA A 315 -41.16 -22.24 -33.19
N LYS A 316 -41.53 -23.42 -33.70
CA LYS A 316 -40.73 -24.64 -33.61
C LYS A 316 -39.39 -24.53 -34.36
N SER A 317 -39.38 -23.87 -35.51
CA SER A 317 -38.15 -23.62 -36.30
C SER A 317 -37.20 -22.62 -35.62
N LEU A 318 -37.72 -21.56 -34.99
CA LEU A 318 -36.91 -20.49 -34.43
C LEU A 318 -36.39 -20.77 -33.03
N PHE A 319 -37.13 -21.56 -32.24
CA PHE A 319 -36.83 -21.76 -30.82
C PHE A 319 -36.79 -23.23 -30.40
N GLY A 320 -36.96 -24.18 -31.32
CA GLY A 320 -36.90 -25.62 -31.02
C GLY A 320 -35.53 -26.12 -30.55
N SER A 321 -34.46 -25.35 -30.78
CA SER A 321 -33.09 -25.66 -30.32
C SER A 321 -32.64 -24.86 -29.10
N ALA A 322 -33.48 -23.98 -28.55
CA ALA A 322 -33.09 -23.09 -27.47
C ALA A 322 -33.34 -23.73 -26.09
N ASP A 323 -32.27 -24.13 -25.39
CA ASP A 323 -32.36 -24.76 -24.06
C ASP A 323 -32.48 -23.71 -22.92
N VAL A 324 -33.57 -22.95 -22.93
CA VAL A 324 -33.90 -22.00 -21.86
C VAL A 324 -35.15 -22.49 -21.11
N PRO A 325 -35.10 -22.69 -19.78
CA PRO A 325 -36.21 -23.26 -19.00
C PRO A 325 -37.53 -22.49 -19.13
N VAL A 326 -37.45 -21.16 -19.27
CA VAL A 326 -38.62 -20.30 -19.46
C VAL A 326 -39.29 -20.54 -20.80
N PHE A 327 -38.51 -20.74 -21.87
CA PHE A 327 -39.05 -21.01 -23.20
C PHE A 327 -39.71 -22.38 -23.25
N ARG A 328 -39.16 -23.38 -22.55
CA ARG A 328 -39.77 -24.72 -22.42
C ARG A 328 -41.19 -24.65 -21.84
N LYS A 329 -41.40 -23.88 -20.76
CA LYS A 329 -42.73 -23.69 -20.15
C LYS A 329 -43.73 -23.02 -21.11
N VAL A 330 -43.27 -22.07 -21.92
CA VAL A 330 -44.14 -21.43 -22.93
C VAL A 330 -44.50 -22.44 -24.03
N PHE A 331 -43.56 -23.26 -24.48
CA PHE A 331 -43.81 -24.32 -25.46
C PHE A 331 -44.77 -25.39 -24.94
N GLU A 332 -44.63 -25.83 -23.69
CA GLU A 332 -45.56 -26.77 -23.06
C GLU A 332 -47.00 -26.24 -23.07
N GLU A 333 -47.19 -24.94 -22.80
CA GLU A 333 -48.50 -24.30 -22.82
C GLU A 333 -49.05 -24.16 -24.25
N VAL A 334 -48.19 -23.92 -25.25
CA VAL A 334 -48.55 -23.92 -26.68
C VAL A 334 -48.97 -25.32 -27.13
N ASP A 335 -48.19 -26.36 -26.80
CA ASP A 335 -48.47 -27.75 -27.15
C ASP A 335 -49.77 -28.24 -26.49
N ARG A 336 -50.03 -27.85 -25.24
CA ARG A 336 -51.30 -28.13 -24.56
C ARG A 336 -52.49 -27.54 -25.30
N ARG A 337 -52.38 -26.30 -25.78
CA ARG A 337 -53.44 -25.61 -26.54
C ARG A 337 -53.67 -26.23 -27.91
N ILE A 338 -52.59 -26.64 -28.59
CA ILE A 338 -52.69 -27.35 -29.87
C ILE A 338 -53.27 -28.75 -29.68
N GLY A 339 -52.95 -29.44 -28.58
CA GLY A 339 -53.58 -30.71 -28.21
C GLY A 339 -55.10 -30.58 -28.01
N SER A 340 -55.54 -29.52 -27.32
CA SER A 340 -56.96 -29.20 -27.16
C SER A 340 -57.64 -28.87 -28.49
N LEU A 341 -56.99 -28.09 -29.36
CA LEU A 341 -57.47 -27.81 -30.71
C LEU A 341 -57.63 -29.09 -31.53
N ARG A 342 -56.63 -29.99 -31.49
CA ARG A 342 -56.67 -31.27 -32.20
C ARG A 342 -57.84 -32.12 -31.74
N ALA A 343 -58.11 -32.19 -30.43
CA ALA A 343 -59.25 -32.91 -29.89
C ALA A 343 -60.59 -32.30 -30.34
N ALA A 344 -60.72 -30.97 -30.32
CA ALA A 344 -61.93 -30.26 -30.76
C ALA A 344 -62.18 -30.38 -32.29
N LEU A 345 -61.11 -30.41 -33.09
CA LEU A 345 -61.22 -30.67 -34.53
C LEU A 345 -61.61 -32.13 -34.80
N LEU A 346 -61.07 -33.08 -34.04
CA LEU A 346 -61.42 -34.51 -34.15
C LEU A 346 -62.89 -34.77 -33.80
N SER A 347 -63.40 -34.17 -32.73
CA SER A 347 -64.82 -34.31 -32.36
C SER A 347 -65.74 -33.69 -33.41
N ARG A 348 -65.41 -32.50 -33.94
CA ARG A 348 -66.15 -31.87 -35.04
C ARG A 348 -66.13 -32.72 -36.33
N LEU A 349 -65.05 -33.45 -36.58
CA LEU A 349 -64.94 -34.35 -37.74
C LEU A 349 -65.80 -35.62 -37.56
N GLN A 350 -65.92 -36.12 -36.33
CA GLN A 350 -66.77 -37.27 -35.99
C GLN A 350 -68.27 -36.92 -36.00
N GLU A 351 -68.64 -35.70 -35.61
CA GLU A 351 -70.03 -35.23 -35.58
C GLU A 351 -70.53 -34.73 -36.95
N ALA A 352 -69.65 -34.19 -37.81
CA ALA A 352 -70.00 -33.59 -39.09
C ALA A 352 -69.95 -34.57 -40.28
N ILE A 353 -70.73 -35.66 -40.22
CA ILE A 353 -71.11 -36.44 -41.41
C ILE A 353 -72.47 -35.88 -41.89
N PRO A 354 -72.52 -34.59 -42.31
CA PRO A 354 -72.77 -34.27 -43.73
C PRO A 354 -72.18 -32.90 -44.18
N ALA A 355 -70.96 -32.55 -43.77
CA ALA A 355 -70.34 -31.26 -44.16
C ALA A 355 -69.63 -31.31 -45.55
N PRO A 356 -69.59 -30.20 -46.32
CA PRO A 356 -69.02 -30.14 -47.66
C PRO A 356 -67.51 -30.46 -47.69
N LEU A 357 -67.06 -31.12 -48.77
CA LEU A 357 -65.71 -31.67 -48.95
C LEU A 357 -64.56 -30.64 -48.77
N GLU A 358 -64.83 -29.35 -49.01
CA GLU A 358 -63.86 -28.26 -48.79
C GLU A 358 -63.57 -27.98 -47.31
N GLU A 359 -64.59 -28.04 -46.44
CA GLU A 359 -64.41 -27.86 -45.00
C GLU A 359 -63.67 -29.06 -44.40
N GLN A 360 -63.95 -30.27 -44.88
CA GLN A 360 -63.21 -31.47 -44.48
C GLN A 360 -61.73 -31.40 -44.91
N LYS A 361 -61.43 -30.91 -46.12
CA LYS A 361 -60.04 -30.70 -46.57
C LYS A 361 -59.28 -29.67 -45.73
N LYS A 362 -59.97 -28.65 -45.22
CA LYS A 362 -59.39 -27.61 -44.34
C LYS A 362 -59.09 -28.08 -42.92
N ILE A 363 -59.75 -29.14 -42.46
CA ILE A 363 -59.56 -29.71 -41.12
C ILE A 363 -58.49 -30.82 -41.12
N ILE A 364 -58.29 -31.48 -42.27
CA ILE A 364 -57.40 -32.65 -42.41
C ILE A 364 -55.96 -32.28 -42.84
N LYS A 365 -55.78 -31.16 -43.55
CA LYS A 365 -54.45 -30.60 -43.85
C LYS A 365 -53.87 -29.88 -42.63
#